data_AF-A0AAU3B1L8-F1
#
_entry.id   AF-A0AAU3B1L8-F1
#
_cell.length_a   1.000
_cell.length_b   1.000
_cell.length_c   1.000
_cell.angle_alpha   90.00
_cell.angle_beta   90.00
_cell.angle_gamma   90.00
#
_symmetry.space_group_name_H-M   'P 1'
#
loop_
_entity.id
_entity.type
_entity.pdbx_description
1 polymer ?
#
loop_
_entity_poly.entity_id
_entity_poly.type
_entity_poly.pdbx_seq_one_letter_code
_entity_poly.pdbx_strand_id
1 'polypeptide(L)'
;MATPAGKHSAVSPRSSGALLGRGPGTVQELRRLPAVPVPADGEAFASWVDRTAVAMGLSPGLAARALGLEYRTNDRVPALFGILPTPASLDGLCTTTGLQADVVETMHLSRYDGTILNFNALHPGYDKPLEHLLGKQWLQLTGSRACPHCLARSDVWPLWWRLGIAAVCPDHRCLLIDTCPACGIALRRGSKNTPGTLLRRTHVTLDLRECGNRQPNPGKPRSPTVCRQRIADTPPPGPGGSGRHPAARARHRRRGSSSAGGPAGHRRGLVRRPPLHRRTCPAGRSRR
;
A
#
# COMPACT_ATOMS: atom_id res chain seq x y z
N MET A 1 -9.62 -15.16 -76.68
CA MET A 1 -10.36 -13.86 -76.72
C MET A 1 -10.41 -13.31 -75.30
N ALA A 2 -10.15 -12.00 -75.18
CA ALA A 2 -9.71 -11.33 -73.97
C ALA A 2 -10.65 -11.47 -72.75
N THR A 3 -10.05 -11.73 -71.59
CA THR A 3 -10.66 -11.56 -70.26
C THR A 3 -10.19 -10.22 -69.68
N PRO A 4 -11.04 -9.45 -68.98
CA PRO A 4 -10.50 -8.53 -68.00
C PRO A 4 -11.21 -8.53 -66.64
N ALA A 5 -10.36 -8.21 -65.66
CA ALA A 5 -10.61 -7.52 -64.39
C ALA A 5 -11.32 -8.27 -63.26
N GLY A 6 -10.48 -8.79 -62.35
CA GLY A 6 -10.87 -9.27 -61.03
C GLY A 6 -11.26 -8.16 -60.06
N LYS A 7 -12.14 -8.51 -59.12
CA LYS A 7 -12.40 -7.77 -57.89
C LYS A 7 -12.06 -8.72 -56.73
N HIS A 8 -10.94 -8.46 -56.06
CA HIS A 8 -10.61 -9.09 -54.78
C HIS A 8 -11.33 -8.33 -53.66
N SER A 9 -12.40 -8.90 -53.12
CA SER A 9 -12.92 -8.50 -51.81
C SER A 9 -12.04 -9.12 -50.72
N ALA A 10 -11.19 -8.30 -50.12
CA ALA A 10 -10.46 -8.64 -48.90
C ALA A 10 -11.36 -8.38 -47.69
N VAL A 11 -11.70 -9.45 -46.97
CA VAL A 11 -12.25 -9.41 -45.61
C VAL A 11 -11.12 -9.01 -44.66
N SER A 12 -11.25 -7.85 -44.02
CA SER A 12 -10.31 -7.37 -43.00
C SER A 12 -10.84 -7.70 -41.59
N PRO A 13 -9.99 -8.15 -40.65
CA PRO A 13 -10.43 -8.57 -39.32
C PRO A 13 -10.80 -7.36 -38.44
N ARG A 14 -11.92 -7.49 -37.71
CA ARG A 14 -12.38 -6.52 -36.71
C ARG A 14 -11.42 -6.50 -35.52
N SER A 15 -10.63 -5.44 -35.41
CA SER A 15 -9.94 -5.08 -34.17
C SER A 15 -10.92 -4.41 -33.20
N SER A 16 -11.30 -5.13 -32.15
CA SER A 16 -11.96 -4.57 -30.97
C SER A 16 -10.99 -3.65 -30.22
N GLY A 17 -11.08 -2.36 -30.52
CA GLY A 17 -10.37 -1.30 -29.81
C GLY A 17 -11.31 -0.13 -29.57
N ALA A 18 -12.11 -0.20 -28.51
CA ALA A 18 -12.85 0.96 -28.01
C ALA A 18 -13.13 0.78 -26.52
N LEU A 19 -12.48 1.60 -25.70
CA LEU A 19 -13.13 2.51 -24.72
C LEU A 19 -12.07 3.10 -23.78
N LEU A 20 -11.30 4.07 -24.29
CA LEU A 20 -10.69 5.10 -23.46
C LEU A 20 -11.33 6.44 -23.83
N GLY A 21 -12.54 6.66 -23.32
CA GLY A 21 -13.19 7.95 -23.37
C GLY A 21 -12.56 8.88 -22.33
N ARG A 22 -11.57 9.66 -22.74
CA ARG A 22 -11.07 10.81 -21.97
C ARG A 22 -11.95 12.01 -22.35
N GLY A 23 -12.93 12.34 -21.51
CA GLY A 23 -13.69 13.60 -21.67
C GLY A 23 -12.76 14.81 -21.46
N PRO A 24 -13.10 16.00 -21.99
CA PRO A 24 -12.29 17.22 -21.82
C PRO A 24 -12.52 17.79 -20.43
N GLY A 25 -12.03 17.10 -19.40
CA GLY A 25 -11.70 17.72 -18.13
C GLY A 25 -10.36 18.41 -18.31
N THR A 26 -10.27 19.69 -17.95
CA THR A 26 -9.02 20.44 -17.91
C THR A 26 -7.93 19.57 -17.30
N VAL A 27 -6.87 19.28 -18.08
CA VAL A 27 -5.66 18.66 -17.54
C VAL A 27 -5.13 19.65 -16.52
N GLN A 28 -5.39 19.41 -15.25
CA GLN A 28 -4.91 20.27 -14.19
C GLN A 28 -3.39 20.15 -14.19
N GLU A 29 -2.72 21.20 -14.67
CA GLU A 29 -1.27 21.22 -14.79
C GLU A 29 -0.67 21.07 -13.39
N LEU A 30 0.03 19.95 -13.17
CA LEU A 30 0.72 19.70 -11.92
C LEU A 30 1.86 20.70 -11.82
N ARG A 31 1.84 21.52 -10.78
CA ARG A 31 2.89 22.50 -10.49
C ARG A 31 3.67 22.10 -9.26
N ARG A 32 4.94 22.52 -9.23
CA ARG A 32 5.81 22.30 -8.08
C ARG A 32 5.22 22.96 -6.82
N LEU A 33 5.20 22.21 -5.73
CA LEU A 33 4.70 22.67 -4.45
C LEU A 33 5.69 23.66 -3.81
N PRO A 34 5.19 24.70 -3.12
CA PRO A 34 6.03 25.75 -2.55
C PRO A 34 6.88 25.27 -1.37
N ALA A 35 6.40 24.24 -0.65
CA ALA A 35 7.11 23.63 0.47
C ALA A 35 6.90 22.12 0.44
N VAL A 36 7.99 21.37 0.54
CA VAL A 36 8.01 19.91 0.52
C VAL A 36 8.87 19.46 1.69
N PRO A 37 8.28 18.86 2.74
CA PRO A 37 9.07 18.29 3.83
C PRO A 37 10.03 17.23 3.30
N VAL A 38 11.27 17.24 3.78
CA VAL A 38 12.23 16.19 3.47
C VAL A 38 11.75 14.85 4.09
N PRO A 39 11.62 13.77 3.30
CA PRO A 39 11.35 12.44 3.84
C PRO A 39 12.40 12.03 4.87
N ALA A 40 11.96 11.53 6.03
CA ALA A 40 12.88 10.93 6.98
C ALA A 40 13.33 9.53 6.50
N ASP A 41 14.53 9.11 6.92
CA ASP A 41 15.01 7.77 6.56
C ASP A 41 14.08 6.67 7.12
N GLY A 42 13.75 5.71 6.27
CA GLY A 42 12.80 4.65 6.59
C GLY A 42 11.37 5.12 6.90
N GLU A 43 10.98 6.36 6.58
CA GLU A 43 9.64 6.88 6.79
C GLU A 43 8.59 6.17 5.91
N ALA A 44 7.41 5.89 6.46
CA ALA A 44 6.30 5.37 5.66
C ALA A 44 5.71 6.46 4.76
N PHE A 45 5.35 6.13 3.52
CA PHE A 45 4.75 7.11 2.59
C PHE A 45 3.51 7.82 3.16
N ALA A 46 2.65 7.08 3.87
CA ALA A 46 1.48 7.65 4.53
C ALA A 46 1.84 8.60 5.69
N SER A 47 3.00 8.44 6.32
CA SER A 47 3.53 9.39 7.32
C SER A 47 3.93 10.69 6.64
N TRP A 48 4.73 10.57 5.58
CA TRP A 48 5.24 11.71 4.85
C TRP A 48 4.13 12.53 4.18
N VAL A 49 3.10 11.88 3.63
CA VAL A 49 1.91 12.57 3.07
C VAL A 49 1.18 13.37 4.15
N ASP A 50 1.08 12.84 5.37
CA ASP A 50 0.43 13.57 6.47
C ASP A 50 1.28 14.77 6.93
N ARG A 51 2.60 14.62 7.05
CA ARG A 51 3.53 15.74 7.33
C ARG A 51 3.45 16.81 6.25
N THR A 52 3.38 16.40 4.99
CA THR A 52 3.20 17.29 3.84
C THR A 52 1.84 18.00 3.91
N ALA A 53 0.78 17.30 4.32
CA ALA A 53 -0.52 17.91 4.53
C ALA A 53 -0.49 18.99 5.63
N VAL A 54 0.14 18.70 6.77
CA VAL A 54 0.35 19.68 7.86
C VAL A 54 1.13 20.90 7.37
N ALA A 55 2.25 20.69 6.67
CA ALA A 55 3.09 21.77 6.15
C ALA A 55 2.34 22.70 5.17
N MET A 56 1.40 22.15 4.38
CA MET A 56 0.57 22.93 3.45
C MET A 56 -0.72 23.47 4.07
N GLY A 57 -1.03 23.15 5.32
CA GLY A 57 -2.35 23.47 5.92
C GLY A 57 -3.52 22.77 5.22
N LEU A 58 -3.29 21.60 4.62
CA LEU A 58 -4.27 20.82 3.88
C LEU A 58 -4.69 19.57 4.66
N SER A 59 -5.83 19.01 4.27
CA SER A 59 -6.18 17.65 4.68
C SER A 59 -5.36 16.61 3.91
N PRO A 60 -5.05 15.41 4.47
CA PRO A 60 -4.27 14.39 3.78
C PRO A 60 -4.76 14.00 2.39
N GLY A 61 -6.07 13.98 2.19
CA GLY A 61 -6.69 13.66 0.90
C GLY A 61 -6.61 14.79 -0.12
N LEU A 62 -6.49 16.05 0.31
CA LEU A 62 -6.19 17.17 -0.58
C LEU A 62 -4.68 17.25 -0.88
N ALA A 63 -3.84 17.00 0.12
CA ALA A 63 -2.39 16.88 -0.07
C ALA A 63 -2.06 15.78 -1.08
N ALA A 64 -2.66 14.59 -0.95
CA ALA A 64 -2.53 13.49 -1.90
C ALA A 64 -2.87 13.87 -3.35
N ARG A 65 -3.87 14.74 -3.55
CA ARG A 65 -4.23 15.26 -4.89
C ARG A 65 -3.22 16.28 -5.39
N ALA A 66 -2.79 17.20 -4.52
CA ALA A 66 -1.78 18.20 -4.85
C ALA A 66 -0.41 17.56 -5.19
N LEU A 67 -0.12 16.40 -4.59
CA LEU A 67 1.05 15.56 -4.87
C LEU A 67 0.97 14.78 -6.19
N GLY A 68 -0.13 14.89 -6.95
CA GLY A 68 -0.28 14.22 -8.24
C GLY A 68 -0.51 12.71 -8.14
N LEU A 69 -1.02 12.20 -7.01
CA LEU A 69 -1.26 10.75 -6.88
C LEU A 69 -2.40 10.27 -7.78
N GLU A 70 -2.20 9.10 -8.37
CA GLU A 70 -3.19 8.46 -9.23
C GLU A 70 -4.35 7.90 -8.41
N TYR A 71 -5.58 8.20 -8.85
CA TYR A 71 -6.80 7.58 -8.35
C TYR A 71 -7.42 6.79 -9.48
N ARG A 72 -7.85 5.54 -9.24
CA ARG A 72 -8.67 4.84 -10.24
C ARG A 72 -10.07 5.45 -10.25
N THR A 73 -10.81 5.23 -11.34
CA THR A 73 -12.18 5.75 -11.49
C THR A 73 -13.05 5.36 -10.29
N ASN A 74 -13.73 6.34 -9.68
CA ASN A 74 -14.53 6.21 -8.45
C ASN A 74 -13.79 5.91 -7.14
N ASP A 75 -12.46 5.81 -7.15
CA ASP A 75 -11.70 5.54 -5.93
C ASP A 75 -11.62 6.78 -5.02
N ARG A 76 -11.83 6.53 -3.72
CA ARG A 76 -11.65 7.54 -2.66
C ARG A 76 -10.22 7.60 -2.15
N VAL A 77 -9.39 6.61 -2.51
CA VAL A 77 -8.01 6.40 -2.06
C VAL A 77 -7.10 6.34 -3.29
N PRO A 78 -5.86 6.86 -3.23
CA PRO A 78 -4.91 6.65 -4.31
C PRO A 78 -4.65 5.17 -4.57
N ALA A 79 -4.39 4.82 -5.83
CA ALA A 79 -4.04 3.47 -6.23
C ALA A 79 -2.79 3.00 -5.47
N LEU A 80 -2.87 1.80 -4.86
CA LEU A 80 -1.74 1.13 -4.19
C LEU A 80 -1.03 1.99 -3.13
N PHE A 81 -1.76 2.92 -2.51
CA PHE A 81 -1.23 3.94 -1.58
C PHE A 81 -0.28 3.37 -0.51
N GLY A 82 0.98 3.78 -0.58
CA GLY A 82 2.04 3.37 0.34
C GLY A 82 2.44 1.88 0.24
N ILE A 83 1.92 1.14 -0.72
CA ILE A 83 2.32 -0.25 -1.01
C ILE A 83 3.40 -0.23 -2.09
N LEU A 84 3.08 0.30 -3.26
CA LEU A 84 4.02 0.59 -4.34
C LEU A 84 3.58 1.86 -5.09
N PRO A 85 4.51 2.68 -5.58
CA PRO A 85 4.15 3.82 -6.40
C PRO A 85 3.72 3.33 -7.79
N THR A 86 2.54 3.73 -8.27
CA THR A 86 2.21 3.53 -9.69
C THR A 86 3.08 4.44 -10.55
N PRO A 87 3.36 4.11 -11.82
CA PRO A 87 4.14 4.99 -12.69
C PRO A 87 3.58 6.42 -12.77
N ALA A 88 2.26 6.56 -12.83
CA ALA A 88 1.59 7.86 -12.83
C ALA A 88 1.74 8.61 -11.50
N SER A 89 1.63 7.90 -10.36
CA SER A 89 1.84 8.53 -9.05
C SER A 89 3.30 8.94 -8.84
N LEU A 90 4.25 8.14 -9.33
CA LEU A 90 5.68 8.43 -9.25
C LEU A 90 6.03 9.68 -10.05
N ASP A 91 5.56 9.76 -11.29
CA ASP A 91 5.72 10.94 -12.15
C ASP A 91 5.11 12.20 -11.52
N GLY A 92 3.88 12.11 -11.02
CA GLY A 92 3.20 13.20 -10.32
C GLY A 92 3.96 13.66 -9.06
N LEU A 93 4.46 12.72 -8.25
CA LEU A 93 5.27 13.01 -7.07
C LEU A 93 6.57 13.70 -7.46
N CYS A 94 7.35 13.15 -8.39
CA CYS A 94 8.62 13.74 -8.83
C CYS A 94 8.40 15.16 -9.40
N THR A 95 7.35 15.35 -10.20
CA THR A 95 7.01 16.64 -10.80
C THR A 95 6.62 17.68 -9.75
N THR A 96 5.73 17.32 -8.82
CA THR A 96 5.19 18.27 -7.83
C THR A 96 6.15 18.54 -6.68
N THR A 97 7.06 17.61 -6.38
CA THR A 97 7.92 17.71 -5.18
C THR A 97 9.39 17.94 -5.50
N GLY A 98 9.85 17.50 -6.69
CA GLY A 98 11.26 17.42 -7.03
C GLY A 98 12.04 16.31 -6.35
N LEU A 99 11.38 15.42 -5.61
CA LEU A 99 12.01 14.22 -5.07
C LEU A 99 12.48 13.33 -6.23
N GLN A 100 13.60 12.66 -6.00
CA GLN A 100 14.06 11.61 -6.91
C GLN A 100 13.21 10.34 -6.71
N ALA A 101 13.10 9.54 -7.78
CA ALA A 101 12.24 8.36 -7.80
C ALA A 101 12.67 7.33 -6.74
N ASP A 102 13.97 7.13 -6.57
CA ASP A 102 14.55 6.23 -5.57
C ASP A 102 14.14 6.63 -4.14
N VAL A 103 14.16 7.93 -3.82
CA VAL A 103 13.69 8.46 -2.53
C VAL A 103 12.21 8.14 -2.31
N VAL A 104 11.36 8.33 -3.33
CA VAL A 104 9.93 8.00 -3.24
C VAL A 104 9.71 6.51 -3.01
N GLU A 105 10.44 5.66 -3.71
CA GLU A 105 10.37 4.21 -3.59
C GLU A 105 10.78 3.72 -2.19
N THR A 106 11.72 4.40 -1.53
CA THR A 106 12.14 4.04 -0.16
C THR A 106 11.01 4.08 0.88
N MET A 107 9.99 4.91 0.64
CA MET A 107 8.86 5.10 1.55
C MET A 107 7.73 4.08 1.34
N HIS A 108 7.86 3.19 0.36
CA HIS A 108 6.84 2.21 -0.02
C HIS A 108 7.22 0.79 0.43
N LEU A 109 6.20 -0.03 0.73
CA LEU A 109 6.43 -1.42 1.15
C LEU A 109 7.19 -2.25 0.11
N SER A 110 7.10 -1.89 -1.17
CA SER A 110 7.88 -2.49 -2.27
C SER A 110 9.39 -2.44 -2.06
N ARG A 111 9.93 -1.56 -1.19
CA ARG A 111 11.35 -1.61 -0.78
C ARG A 111 11.74 -2.96 -0.18
N TYR A 112 10.79 -3.67 0.45
CA TYR A 112 11.01 -4.98 1.03
C TYR A 112 10.70 -6.14 0.06
N ASP A 113 10.46 -5.85 -1.22
CA ASP A 113 10.28 -6.90 -2.23
C ASP A 113 11.55 -7.75 -2.38
N GLY A 114 11.38 -9.04 -2.63
CA GLY A 114 12.50 -9.99 -2.73
C GLY A 114 13.25 -10.26 -1.42
N THR A 115 12.84 -9.65 -0.29
CA THR A 115 13.45 -9.89 1.03
C THR A 115 12.44 -10.55 1.98
N ILE A 116 11.80 -9.77 2.84
CA ILE A 116 10.74 -10.22 3.75
C ILE A 116 9.36 -10.22 3.10
N LEU A 117 9.16 -9.42 2.04
CA LEU A 117 7.94 -9.40 1.24
C LEU A 117 8.22 -9.96 -0.16
N ASN A 118 7.18 -10.47 -0.81
CA ASN A 118 7.24 -10.92 -2.20
C ASN A 118 6.02 -10.35 -2.93
N PHE A 119 6.27 -9.33 -3.75
CA PHE A 119 5.30 -8.64 -4.59
C PHE A 119 5.33 -9.13 -6.05
N ASN A 120 6.01 -10.25 -6.37
CA ASN A 120 6.06 -10.80 -7.74
C ASN A 120 4.66 -11.02 -8.36
N ALA A 121 3.61 -11.11 -7.54
CA ALA A 121 2.21 -11.17 -7.97
C ALA A 121 1.61 -9.84 -8.47
N LEU A 122 2.35 -8.72 -8.41
CA LEU A 122 1.93 -7.38 -8.85
C LEU A 122 2.68 -6.89 -10.10
N HIS A 123 3.53 -7.73 -10.71
CA HIS A 123 4.20 -7.36 -11.96
C HIS A 123 3.20 -7.20 -13.12
N PRO A 124 3.43 -6.25 -14.05
CA PRO A 124 2.63 -6.09 -15.26
C PRO A 124 2.69 -7.39 -16.09
N GLY A 125 1.58 -8.11 -16.18
CA GLY A 125 1.48 -9.41 -16.86
C GLY A 125 0.94 -10.56 -16.00
N TYR A 126 0.79 -10.36 -14.69
CA TYR A 126 0.08 -11.29 -13.81
C TYR A 126 -1.22 -10.68 -13.31
N ASP A 127 -2.35 -11.11 -13.87
CA ASP A 127 -3.71 -10.77 -13.42
C ASP A 127 -4.08 -11.51 -12.12
N LYS A 128 -3.21 -11.47 -11.10
CA LYS A 128 -3.60 -11.92 -9.77
C LYS A 128 -4.04 -10.71 -8.95
N PRO A 129 -5.28 -10.68 -8.45
CA PRO A 129 -5.75 -9.57 -7.66
C PRO A 129 -4.88 -9.39 -6.42
N LEU A 130 -4.63 -8.13 -6.06
CA LEU A 130 -3.99 -7.68 -4.81
C LEU A 130 -4.52 -8.43 -3.56
N GLU A 131 -5.72 -9.00 -3.67
CA GLU A 131 -6.38 -9.91 -2.72
C GLU A 131 -5.47 -11.04 -2.20
N HIS A 132 -4.57 -11.58 -3.02
CA HIS A 132 -3.66 -12.65 -2.59
C HIS A 132 -2.56 -12.16 -1.62
N LEU A 133 -2.23 -10.86 -1.68
CA LEU A 133 -1.36 -10.18 -0.71
C LEU A 133 -2.17 -9.66 0.49
N LEU A 134 -3.40 -9.19 0.24
CA LEU A 134 -4.35 -8.73 1.27
C LEU A 134 -4.82 -9.84 2.22
N GLY A 135 -4.79 -11.11 1.78
CA GLY A 135 -5.18 -12.27 2.58
C GLY A 135 -4.15 -12.72 3.63
N LYS A 136 -2.92 -12.16 3.62
CA LYS A 136 -1.86 -12.56 4.55
C LYS A 136 -1.85 -11.64 5.77
N GLN A 137 -2.26 -12.18 6.92
CA GLN A 137 -2.32 -11.53 8.25
C GLN A 137 -0.98 -10.99 8.79
N TRP A 138 0.08 -11.02 7.98
CA TRP A 138 1.46 -10.66 8.31
C TRP A 138 1.87 -9.31 7.69
N LEU A 139 0.94 -8.46 7.25
CA LEU A 139 1.25 -7.14 6.68
C LEU A 139 0.12 -6.14 6.97
N GLN A 140 0.49 -4.95 7.45
CA GLN A 140 -0.45 -3.84 7.68
C GLN A 140 -0.56 -2.98 6.41
N LEU A 141 -1.39 -3.43 5.48
CA LEU A 141 -1.57 -2.74 4.18
C LEU A 141 -2.26 -1.38 4.32
N THR A 142 -3.20 -1.26 5.24
CA THR A 142 -3.97 -0.01 5.43
C THR A 142 -3.76 0.65 6.79
N GLY A 143 -3.03 0.00 7.70
CA GLY A 143 -2.74 0.51 9.03
C GLY A 143 -1.24 0.56 9.30
N SER A 144 -0.88 0.88 10.54
CA SER A 144 0.47 0.78 11.06
C SER A 144 0.44 0.33 12.51
N ARG A 145 1.61 0.16 13.12
CA ARG A 145 1.78 0.05 14.56
C ARG A 145 2.53 1.26 15.08
N ALA A 146 2.62 1.43 16.38
CA ALA A 146 3.34 2.55 16.97
C ALA A 146 4.06 2.17 18.27
N CYS A 147 5.25 2.74 18.45
CA CYS A 147 5.85 2.89 19.76
C CYS A 147 5.44 4.26 20.32
N PRO A 148 4.76 4.33 21.48
CA PRO A 148 4.41 5.59 22.13
C PRO A 148 5.63 6.49 22.37
N HIS A 149 6.74 5.89 22.82
CA HIS A 149 7.97 6.63 23.14
C HIS A 149 8.66 7.21 21.89
N CYS A 150 8.67 6.48 20.76
CA CYS A 150 9.14 7.05 19.49
C CYS A 150 8.25 8.22 19.05
N LEU A 151 6.92 8.08 19.12
CA LEU A 151 5.98 9.14 18.72
C LEU A 151 5.96 10.35 19.67
N ALA A 152 6.38 10.19 20.92
CA ALA A 152 6.57 11.31 21.84
C ALA A 152 7.69 12.25 21.36
N ARG A 153 8.70 11.70 20.67
CA ARG A 153 9.90 12.41 20.20
C ARG A 153 9.82 12.86 18.74
N SER A 154 9.00 12.21 17.93
CA SER A 154 8.90 12.46 16.49
C SER A 154 7.48 12.28 15.99
N ASP A 155 7.12 12.99 14.92
CA ASP A 155 5.87 12.83 14.19
C ASP A 155 5.98 11.81 13.03
N VAL A 156 7.14 11.18 12.88
CA VAL A 156 7.43 10.22 11.82
C VAL A 156 6.97 8.82 12.21
N TRP A 157 6.26 8.16 11.30
CA TRP A 157 5.92 6.75 11.40
C TRP A 157 6.83 5.93 10.47
N PRO A 158 7.71 5.09 11.03
CA PRO A 158 8.56 4.20 10.24
C PRO A 158 7.77 3.23 9.37
N LEU A 159 8.26 2.99 8.15
CA LEU A 159 7.70 2.04 7.20
C LEU A 159 7.70 0.61 7.76
N TRP A 160 8.75 0.23 8.50
CA TRP A 160 8.89 -1.12 9.03
C TRP A 160 7.80 -1.48 10.06
N TRP A 161 7.17 -0.49 10.71
CA TRP A 161 6.02 -0.72 11.61
C TRP A 161 4.82 -1.37 10.92
N ARG A 162 4.77 -1.31 9.59
CA ARG A 162 3.74 -1.97 8.78
C ARG A 162 4.03 -3.44 8.51
N LEU A 163 5.24 -3.93 8.74
CA LEU A 163 5.62 -5.33 8.50
C LEU A 163 5.06 -6.26 9.59
N GLY A 164 4.67 -7.48 9.24
CA GLY A 164 4.10 -8.45 10.19
C GLY A 164 4.97 -8.74 11.40
N ILE A 165 6.28 -8.76 11.18
CA ILE A 165 7.29 -9.04 12.21
C ILE A 165 7.52 -7.89 13.20
N ALA A 166 6.98 -6.71 12.93
CA ALA A 166 7.11 -5.56 13.82
C ALA A 166 6.22 -5.75 15.06
N ALA A 167 6.74 -6.44 16.07
CA ALA A 167 6.04 -6.69 17.33
C ALA A 167 6.59 -5.82 18.48
N VAL A 168 7.91 -5.61 18.51
CA VAL A 168 8.62 -4.92 19.59
C VAL A 168 9.41 -3.75 18.99
N CYS A 169 9.39 -2.60 19.66
CA CYS A 169 10.27 -1.49 19.35
C CYS A 169 11.71 -1.86 19.74
N PRO A 170 12.70 -1.86 18.82
CA PRO A 170 14.07 -2.20 19.17
C PRO A 170 14.72 -1.16 20.09
N ASP A 171 14.36 0.12 19.93
CA ASP A 171 14.95 1.22 20.71
C ASP A 171 14.44 1.25 22.15
N HIS A 172 13.13 1.08 22.34
CA HIS A 172 12.47 1.21 23.64
C HIS A 172 12.07 -0.13 24.27
N ARG A 173 12.31 -1.25 23.58
CA ARG A 173 12.06 -2.63 24.03
C ARG A 173 10.64 -2.88 24.56
N CYS A 174 9.65 -2.19 23.99
CA CYS A 174 8.25 -2.31 24.35
C CYS A 174 7.44 -2.91 23.20
N LEU A 175 6.31 -3.55 23.52
CA LEU A 175 5.37 -3.98 22.48
C LEU A 175 4.83 -2.78 21.71
N LEU A 176 4.71 -2.91 20.39
CA LEU A 176 4.11 -1.90 19.54
C LEU A 176 2.58 -1.96 19.66
N ILE A 177 1.95 -0.80 19.77
CA ILE A 177 0.49 -0.66 19.75
C ILE A 177 0.03 -0.84 18.30
N ASP A 178 -0.88 -1.78 18.04
CA ASP A 178 -1.50 -1.95 16.73
C ASP A 178 -2.95 -1.44 16.65
N THR A 179 -3.60 -1.31 17.81
CA THR A 179 -5.01 -0.96 17.96
C THR A 179 -5.16 0.21 18.92
N CYS A 180 -5.90 1.23 18.50
CA CYS A 180 -6.15 2.37 19.36
C CYS A 180 -7.03 1.96 20.55
N PRO A 181 -6.64 2.27 21.81
CA PRO A 181 -7.41 1.90 22.99
C PRO A 181 -8.78 2.61 23.06
N ALA A 182 -8.89 3.83 22.52
CA ALA A 182 -10.12 4.61 22.58
C ALA A 182 -11.16 4.16 21.54
N CYS A 183 -10.75 3.94 20.28
CA CYS A 183 -11.70 3.61 19.22
C CYS A 183 -11.74 2.12 18.85
N GLY A 184 -10.80 1.31 19.32
CA GLY A 184 -10.72 -0.13 19.03
C GLY A 184 -10.41 -0.47 17.57
N ILE A 185 -10.02 0.52 16.76
CA ILE A 185 -9.65 0.36 15.35
C ILE A 185 -8.12 0.34 15.24
N ALA A 186 -7.58 -0.48 14.34
CA ALA A 186 -6.14 -0.52 14.07
C ALA A 186 -5.60 0.87 13.72
N LEU A 187 -4.41 1.21 14.20
CA LEU A 187 -3.84 2.55 14.01
C LEU A 187 -3.69 2.89 12.52
N ARG A 188 -3.99 4.14 12.16
CA ARG A 188 -3.95 4.68 10.79
C ARG A 188 -4.83 3.95 9.76
N ARG A 189 -5.72 3.04 10.19
CA ARG A 189 -6.64 2.32 9.29
C ARG A 189 -7.66 3.23 8.63
N GLY A 190 -7.98 4.37 9.23
CA GLY A 190 -8.93 5.34 8.70
C GLY A 190 -10.36 5.11 9.19
N SER A 191 -11.01 3.98 8.93
CA SER A 191 -12.29 3.63 9.58
C SER A 191 -12.49 2.12 9.60
N LYS A 192 -13.49 1.63 10.35
CA LYS A 192 -13.83 0.20 10.39
C LYS A 192 -14.39 -0.32 9.04
N ASN A 193 -15.21 0.47 8.36
CA ASN A 193 -15.92 0.04 7.15
C ASN A 193 -15.23 0.47 5.84
N THR A 194 -14.38 1.49 5.91
CA THR A 194 -13.65 2.07 4.76
C THR A 194 -12.19 2.27 5.13
N PRO A 195 -11.39 1.18 5.11
CA PRO A 195 -9.96 1.25 5.43
C PRO A 195 -9.18 2.08 4.38
N GLY A 196 -8.05 2.65 4.79
CA GLY A 196 -7.12 3.37 3.91
C GLY A 196 -7.63 4.70 3.35
N THR A 197 -8.87 5.11 3.65
CA THR A 197 -9.41 6.37 3.12
C THR A 197 -8.77 7.59 3.78
N LEU A 198 -8.16 8.46 2.98
CA LEU A 198 -7.59 9.73 3.43
C LEU A 198 -8.69 10.76 3.70
N LEU A 199 -8.49 11.57 4.74
CA LEU A 199 -9.41 12.66 5.10
C LEU A 199 -9.34 13.78 4.07
N ARG A 200 -10.46 14.18 3.50
CA ARG A 200 -10.55 15.29 2.52
C ARG A 200 -11.05 16.61 3.09
N ARG A 201 -11.36 16.67 4.39
CA ARG A 201 -11.91 17.87 5.04
C ARG A 201 -10.78 18.70 5.64
N THR A 202 -10.71 19.96 5.23
CA THR A 202 -9.71 20.96 5.63
C THR A 202 -9.77 21.37 7.09
N HIS A 203 -10.93 21.27 7.76
CA HIS A 203 -11.10 21.73 9.15
C HIS A 203 -10.58 20.76 10.22
N VAL A 204 -9.83 19.72 9.85
CA VAL A 204 -9.25 18.79 10.83
C VAL A 204 -7.79 19.17 11.02
N THR A 205 -7.49 19.89 12.10
CA THR A 205 -6.10 20.03 12.57
C THR A 205 -5.54 18.63 12.79
N LEU A 206 -4.48 18.27 12.07
CA LEU A 206 -3.89 16.96 12.12
C LEU A 206 -2.73 16.96 13.10
N ASP A 207 -2.94 16.46 14.31
CA ASP A 207 -1.84 16.08 15.19
C ASP A 207 -1.41 14.66 14.79
N LEU A 208 -0.20 14.54 14.28
CA LEU A 208 0.37 13.29 13.75
C LEU A 208 0.64 12.24 14.84
N ARG A 209 0.51 12.63 16.10
CA ARG A 209 0.64 11.78 17.28
C ARG A 209 -0.72 11.27 17.76
N GLU A 210 -1.83 11.77 17.20
CA GLU A 210 -3.17 11.26 17.47
C GLU A 210 -3.55 10.07 16.58
N CYS A 211 -4.57 9.32 17.02
CA CYS A 211 -5.06 8.15 16.30
C CYS A 211 -5.60 8.47 14.89
N GLY A 212 -6.37 9.55 14.73
CA GLY A 212 -6.93 9.98 13.45
C GLY A 212 -8.00 9.05 12.82
N ASN A 213 -8.32 7.91 13.44
CA ASN A 213 -9.34 7.00 12.95
C ASN A 213 -10.74 7.61 13.05
N ARG A 214 -11.58 7.30 12.08
CA ARG A 214 -12.97 7.76 11.99
C ARG A 214 -13.93 6.74 12.57
N GLN A 215 -14.90 7.24 13.33
CA GLN A 215 -16.03 6.47 13.82
C GLN A 215 -17.34 7.01 13.21
N PRO A 216 -18.35 6.14 13.02
CA PRO A 216 -19.68 6.59 12.65
C PRO A 216 -20.22 7.59 13.66
N ASN A 217 -20.90 8.63 13.17
CA ASN A 217 -21.58 9.60 14.00
C ASN A 217 -23.11 9.38 13.85
N PRO A 218 -23.80 8.79 14.84
CA PRO A 218 -25.22 8.48 14.74
C PRO A 218 -26.09 9.72 14.45
N GLY A 219 -25.74 10.87 15.04
CA GLY A 219 -26.49 12.12 14.83
C GLY A 219 -26.16 12.84 13.53
N LYS A 220 -25.03 12.54 12.89
CA LYS A 220 -24.62 13.17 11.61
C LYS A 220 -23.91 12.15 10.71
N PRO A 221 -24.64 11.28 9.99
CA PRO A 221 -24.04 10.20 9.18
C PRO A 221 -23.03 10.68 8.12
N ARG A 222 -23.22 11.91 7.60
CA ARG A 222 -22.30 12.53 6.63
C ARG A 222 -21.06 13.16 7.27
N SER A 223 -20.94 13.18 8.59
CA SER A 223 -19.86 13.83 9.34
C SER A 223 -19.32 12.91 10.43
N PRO A 224 -18.48 11.92 10.06
CA PRO A 224 -17.90 11.00 11.02
C PRO A 224 -17.05 11.76 12.04
N THR A 225 -17.05 11.26 13.27
CA THR A 225 -16.16 11.76 14.33
C THR A 225 -14.73 11.25 14.09
N VAL A 226 -13.73 12.06 14.43
CA VAL A 226 -12.32 11.68 14.36
C VAL A 226 -11.83 11.39 15.78
N CYS A 227 -11.21 10.23 15.97
CA CYS A 227 -10.61 9.84 17.23
C CYS A 227 -9.33 10.65 17.48
N ARG A 228 -9.33 11.37 18.61
CA ARG A 228 -8.26 12.26 19.06
C ARG A 228 -7.34 11.64 20.12
N GLN A 229 -7.41 10.31 20.31
CA GLN A 229 -6.53 9.63 21.27
C GLN A 229 -5.07 9.87 20.88
N ARG A 230 -4.30 10.51 21.77
CA ARG A 230 -2.86 10.61 21.62
C ARG A 230 -2.20 9.25 21.85
N ILE A 231 -1.51 8.78 20.81
CA ILE A 231 -0.83 7.49 20.82
C ILE A 231 0.49 7.59 21.62
N ALA A 232 1.15 8.74 21.58
CA ALA A 232 2.34 9.02 22.37
C ALA A 232 2.11 8.89 23.89
N ASP A 233 0.88 9.17 24.35
CA ASP A 233 0.51 9.14 25.77
C ASP A 233 -0.11 7.79 26.17
N THR A 234 -0.23 6.85 25.23
CA THR A 234 -0.79 5.52 25.53
C THR A 234 0.30 4.62 26.11
N PRO A 235 0.09 3.97 27.26
CA PRO A 235 1.07 3.02 27.78
C PRO A 235 1.26 1.86 26.80
N PRO A 236 2.49 1.35 26.62
CA PRO A 236 2.72 0.16 25.82
C PRO A 236 1.87 -1.02 26.34
N PRO A 237 1.45 -1.96 25.48
CA PRO A 237 0.74 -3.15 25.92
C PRO A 237 1.60 -3.94 26.90
N GLY A 238 1.03 -4.37 28.03
CA GLY A 238 1.70 -5.28 28.95
C GLY A 238 1.85 -6.69 28.34
N PRO A 239 2.79 -7.51 28.83
CA PRO A 239 3.06 -8.85 28.31
C PRO A 239 1.88 -9.84 28.41
N GLY A 240 0.83 -9.52 29.19
CA GLY A 240 -0.41 -10.29 29.30
C GLY A 240 -1.66 -9.55 28.79
N GLY A 241 -1.51 -8.35 28.22
CA GLY A 241 -2.62 -7.60 27.65
C GLY A 241 -3.15 -8.29 26.40
N SER A 242 -4.47 -8.37 26.25
CA SER A 242 -5.15 -8.88 25.06
C SER A 242 -5.00 -7.95 23.85
N GLY A 243 -3.76 -7.57 23.54
CA GLY A 243 -3.40 -7.12 22.20
C GLY A 243 -3.87 -8.21 21.25
N ARG A 244 -4.80 -7.87 20.36
CA ARG A 244 -5.29 -8.79 19.33
C ARG A 244 -4.17 -8.99 18.32
N HIS A 245 -3.10 -9.67 18.72
CA HIS A 245 -1.98 -10.01 17.86
C HIS A 245 -2.54 -10.74 16.63
N PRO A 246 -2.34 -10.21 15.42
CA PRO A 246 -2.86 -10.81 14.19
C PRO A 246 -2.40 -12.27 13.99
N ALA A 247 -1.26 -12.66 14.59
CA ALA A 247 -0.70 -13.99 14.52
C ALA A 247 -1.55 -15.09 15.19
N ALA A 248 -2.49 -14.75 16.08
CA ALA A 248 -3.26 -15.74 16.85
C ALA A 248 -4.56 -16.23 16.17
N ARG A 249 -4.88 -15.80 14.94
CA ARG A 249 -6.11 -16.22 14.22
C ARG A 249 -5.82 -17.03 12.95
N ALA A 250 -5.00 -18.06 13.09
CA ALA A 250 -5.09 -19.24 12.24
C ALA A 250 -6.28 -20.11 12.68
N ARG A 251 -7.52 -19.69 12.36
CA ARG A 251 -8.64 -20.63 12.41
C ARG A 251 -8.44 -21.64 11.30
N HIS A 252 -7.91 -22.81 11.62
CA HIS A 252 -8.03 -23.99 10.80
C HIS A 252 -9.53 -24.24 10.55
N ARG A 253 -10.04 -23.79 9.41
CA ARG A 253 -11.24 -24.41 8.82
C ARG A 253 -10.80 -25.80 8.37
N ARG A 254 -10.85 -26.78 9.27
CA ARG A 254 -10.90 -28.18 8.89
C ARG A 254 -12.15 -28.32 8.01
N ARG A 255 -11.97 -28.46 6.70
CA ARG A 255 -13.00 -29.03 5.84
C ARG A 255 -13.17 -30.46 6.33
N GLY A 256 -14.25 -30.73 7.04
CA GLY A 256 -14.75 -32.09 7.20
C GLY A 256 -15.21 -32.55 5.83
N SER A 257 -14.37 -33.29 5.13
CA SER A 257 -14.75 -34.11 3.99
C SER A 257 -15.06 -35.50 4.54
N SER A 258 -16.34 -35.82 4.58
CA SER A 258 -16.86 -37.16 4.87
C SER A 258 -16.20 -38.19 3.96
N SER A 259 -15.81 -39.29 4.59
CA SER A 259 -15.30 -40.52 4.00
C SER A 259 -16.34 -41.21 3.11
N ALA A 260 -15.98 -41.50 1.87
CA ALA A 260 -16.51 -42.64 1.12
C ALA A 260 -15.50 -43.07 0.03
N GLY A 261 -15.02 -44.32 0.13
CA GLY A 261 -14.54 -45.15 -0.97
C GLY A 261 -13.14 -44.87 -1.55
N GLY A 262 -12.16 -45.72 -1.22
CA GLY A 262 -11.07 -46.07 -2.15
C GLY A 262 -11.42 -47.33 -2.95
N PRO A 263 -10.47 -47.98 -3.65
CA PRO A 263 -9.22 -47.46 -4.25
C PRO A 263 -9.00 -47.97 -5.70
N ALA A 264 -8.13 -47.34 -6.48
CA ALA A 264 -7.38 -48.00 -7.56
C ALA A 264 -6.14 -47.16 -7.93
N GLY A 265 -4.97 -47.80 -7.93
CA GLY A 265 -3.68 -47.15 -8.06
C GLY A 265 -3.29 -46.77 -9.49
N HIS A 266 -2.25 -45.94 -9.61
CA HIS A 266 -1.20 -46.10 -10.60
C HIS A 266 0.06 -45.29 -10.22
N ARG A 267 1.17 -45.75 -10.79
CA ARG A 267 2.55 -45.63 -10.31
C ARG A 267 3.22 -44.29 -10.63
N ARG A 268 4.20 -43.99 -9.75
CA ARG A 268 5.40 -43.14 -9.84
C ARG A 268 5.83 -42.67 -11.24
N GLY A 269 6.13 -41.37 -11.33
CA GLY A 269 7.03 -40.76 -12.33
C GLY A 269 7.76 -39.55 -11.72
N LEU A 270 8.98 -39.77 -11.25
CA LEU A 270 9.93 -38.73 -10.80
C LEU A 270 10.50 -38.03 -12.04
N VAL A 271 10.18 -36.74 -12.25
CA VAL A 271 10.87 -35.93 -13.26
C VAL A 271 11.95 -35.10 -12.56
N ARG A 272 13.21 -35.48 -12.82
CA ARG A 272 14.42 -34.77 -12.40
C ARG A 272 14.48 -33.39 -13.06
N ARG A 273 14.79 -32.35 -12.27
CA ARG A 273 15.15 -31.00 -12.76
C ARG A 273 16.65 -30.93 -13.07
N PRO A 274 17.09 -30.35 -14.20
CA PRO A 274 18.51 -30.11 -14.47
C PRO A 274 19.04 -28.85 -13.76
N PRO A 275 20.36 -28.74 -13.53
CA PRO A 275 20.96 -27.67 -12.73
C PRO A 275 21.09 -26.34 -13.48
N LEU A 276 21.04 -25.24 -12.73
CA LEU A 276 21.23 -23.87 -13.20
C LEU A 276 22.72 -23.60 -13.51
N HIS A 277 23.04 -23.27 -14.75
CA HIS A 277 24.35 -22.76 -15.13
C HIS A 277 24.55 -21.33 -14.57
N ARG A 278 25.61 -21.15 -13.77
CA ARG A 278 26.13 -19.84 -13.37
C ARG A 278 26.73 -19.14 -14.59
N ARG A 279 26.17 -17.99 -14.99
CA ARG A 279 26.85 -17.05 -15.89
C ARG A 279 27.70 -16.09 -15.06
N THR A 280 29.01 -16.19 -15.24
CA THR A 280 30.01 -15.24 -14.75
C THR A 280 29.99 -13.97 -15.60
N CYS A 281 30.07 -12.79 -14.97
CA CYS A 281 30.36 -11.53 -15.65
C CYS A 281 31.88 -11.36 -15.82
N PRO A 282 32.37 -10.80 -16.95
CA PRO A 282 33.78 -10.48 -17.11
C PRO A 282 34.15 -9.20 -16.36
N ALA A 283 35.28 -9.27 -15.63
CA ALA A 283 35.89 -8.14 -14.93
C ALA A 283 36.43 -7.08 -15.92
N GLY A 284 36.23 -5.82 -15.56
CA GLY A 284 36.70 -4.65 -16.31
C GLY A 284 38.23 -4.56 -16.36
N ARG A 285 38.74 -4.15 -17.52
CA ARG A 285 40.15 -3.76 -17.71
C ARG A 285 40.39 -2.39 -17.06
N SER A 286 41.34 -2.35 -16.12
CA SER A 286 42.04 -1.12 -15.75
C SER A 286 42.95 -0.69 -16.90
N ARG A 287 42.88 0.57 -17.32
CA ARG A 287 43.97 1.22 -18.05
C ARG A 287 44.59 2.29 -17.15
N ARG A 288 45.91 2.20 -17.07
CA ARG A 288 46.84 3.25 -16.66
C ARG A 288 46.74 4.44 -17.61
#